data_AF-A0A529NPV5-F1
#
_entry.id   AF-A0A529NPV5-F1
#
_cell.length_a   1.000
_cell.length_b   1.000
_cell.length_c   1.000
_cell.angle_alpha   90.00
_cell.angle_beta   90.00
_cell.angle_gamma   90.00
#
_symmetry.space_group_name_H-M   'P 1'
#
loop_
_entity.id
_entity.type
_entity.pdbx_description
1 polymer ?
#
loop_
_entity_poly.entity_id
_entity_poly.type
_entity_poly.pdbx_seq_one_letter_code
_entity_poly.pdbx_strand_id
1 'polypeptide(L)'
;MTYDRSWLEAAVRAKSRPSFLFFWGHQPSKDGSITTSCLSQWWPAPFTVDRLTYATAEHWMMAGKARLFGDDEAVRRVLAAASPKQ
;
A
#
# COMPACT_ATOMS: atom_id res chain seq x y z
N MET A 1 20.49 2.27 10.90
CA MET A 1 20.26 0.85 10.56
C MET A 1 19.40 0.82 9.32
N THR A 2 19.94 0.38 8.20
CA THR A 2 19.17 0.29 6.95
C THR A 2 18.67 -1.14 6.82
N TYR A 3 17.43 -1.37 7.26
CA TYR A 3 16.74 -2.62 6.98
C TYR A 3 16.28 -2.57 5.52
N ASP A 4 16.91 -3.36 4.66
CA ASP A 4 16.55 -3.49 3.26
C ASP A 4 16.43 -4.97 2.87
N ARG A 5 16.11 -5.21 1.60
CA ARG A 5 15.98 -6.56 1.06
C ARG A 5 17.28 -7.36 1.22
N SER A 6 18.43 -6.77 0.92
CA SER A 6 19.73 -7.43 0.96
C SER A 6 20.09 -7.87 2.38
N TRP A 7 19.81 -7.02 3.36
CA TRP A 7 19.95 -7.31 4.78
C TRP A 7 19.08 -8.52 5.19
N LEU A 8 17.80 -8.52 4.80
CA LEU A 8 16.87 -9.60 5.16
C LEU A 8 17.33 -10.93 4.55
N GLU A 9 17.74 -10.93 3.28
CA GLU A 9 18.27 -12.10 2.60
C GLU A 9 19.52 -12.65 3.30
N ALA A 10 20.44 -11.78 3.72
CA ALA A 10 21.64 -12.19 4.45
C ALA A 10 21.30 -12.79 5.82
N ALA A 11 20.36 -12.20 6.56
CA ALA A 11 19.90 -12.70 7.85
C ALA A 11 19.28 -14.11 7.72
N VAL A 12 18.43 -14.31 6.71
CA VAL A 12 17.82 -15.62 6.42
C VAL A 12 18.89 -16.65 6.05
N ARG A 13 19.85 -16.30 5.18
CA ARG A 13 20.99 -17.18 4.82
C ARG A 13 21.82 -17.58 6.04
N ALA A 14 22.00 -16.65 6.99
CA ALA A 14 22.68 -16.89 8.26
C ALA A 14 21.82 -17.68 9.28
N LYS A 15 20.64 -18.19 8.90
CA LYS A 15 19.68 -18.87 9.78
C LYS A 15 19.24 -18.02 10.98
N SER A 16 19.35 -16.70 10.87
CA SER A 16 18.74 -15.80 11.84
C SER A 16 17.22 -15.96 11.78
N ARG A 17 16.53 -15.62 12.88
CA ARG A 17 15.06 -15.68 12.96
C ARG A 17 14.51 -14.27 13.15
N PRO A 18 14.45 -13.43 12.09
CA PRO A 18 13.80 -12.13 12.17
C PRO A 18 12.36 -12.27 12.65
N SER A 19 11.89 -11.31 13.45
CA SER A 19 10.48 -11.23 13.83
C SER A 19 9.67 -10.77 12.62
N PHE A 20 8.60 -11.51 12.30
CA PHE A 20 7.67 -11.15 11.24
C PHE A 20 6.37 -10.64 11.83
N LEU A 21 5.90 -9.50 11.31
CA LEU A 21 4.57 -8.98 11.60
C LEU A 21 3.64 -9.41 10.47
N PHE A 22 2.82 -10.43 10.72
CA PHE A 22 1.79 -10.84 9.79
C PHE A 22 0.58 -9.89 9.93
N PHE A 23 0.00 -9.49 8.80
CA PHE A 23 -1.18 -8.65 8.76
C PHE A 23 -2.14 -9.14 7.69
N TRP A 24 -3.44 -8.93 7.93
CA TRP A 24 -4.50 -9.29 7.00
C TRP A 24 -5.70 -8.35 7.18
N GLY A 25 -6.41 -8.09 6.08
CA GLY A 25 -7.52 -7.14 6.05
C GLY A 25 -7.06 -5.68 5.99
N HIS A 26 -8.03 -4.77 5.89
CA HIS A 26 -7.81 -3.33 5.72
C HIS A 26 -8.81 -2.48 6.52
N GLN A 27 -9.71 -3.12 7.28
CA GLN A 27 -10.74 -2.40 8.01
C GLN A 27 -10.16 -1.79 9.28
N PRO A 28 -10.50 -0.52 9.58
CA PRO A 28 -10.24 0.06 10.89
C PRO A 28 -10.88 -0.76 12.00
N SER A 29 -10.29 -0.72 13.19
CA SER A 29 -10.93 -1.32 14.36
C SER A 29 -12.22 -0.56 14.70
N LYS A 30 -13.14 -1.23 15.40
CA LYS A 30 -14.41 -0.61 15.84
C LYS A 30 -14.20 0.51 16.86
N ASP A 31 -13.12 0.44 17.63
CA ASP A 31 -12.78 1.42 18.68
C ASP A 31 -11.87 2.55 18.18
N GLY A 32 -11.52 2.57 16.89
CA GLY A 32 -10.67 3.59 16.28
C GLY A 32 -9.16 3.40 16.55
N SER A 33 -8.76 2.37 17.28
CA SER A 33 -7.35 2.00 17.42
C SER A 33 -6.72 1.60 16.08
N ILE A 34 -5.43 1.93 15.92
CA ILE A 34 -4.66 1.48 14.76
C ILE A 34 -4.23 0.04 15.01
N THR A 35 -4.61 -0.85 14.08
CA THR A 35 -4.19 -2.25 14.09
C THR A 35 -3.27 -2.54 12.90
N THR A 36 -2.71 -3.75 12.82
CA THR A 36 -1.81 -4.14 11.72
C THR A 36 -2.48 -4.12 10.34
N SER A 37 -3.82 -4.06 10.27
CA SER A 37 -4.54 -3.86 9.00
C SER A 37 -4.22 -2.53 8.32
N CYS A 38 -3.66 -1.55 9.05
CA CYS A 38 -3.20 -0.28 8.48
C CYS A 38 -2.03 -0.44 7.50
N LEU A 39 -1.35 -1.59 7.51
CA LEU A 39 -0.30 -1.94 6.56
C LEU A 39 -0.85 -2.40 5.21
N SER A 40 -2.17 -2.56 5.07
CA SER A 40 -2.79 -2.90 3.80
C SER A 40 -2.82 -1.72 2.83
N GLN A 41 -2.57 -1.98 1.55
CA GLN A 41 -2.72 -0.95 0.50
C GLN A 41 -4.14 -0.41 0.36
N TRP A 42 -5.12 -1.12 0.90
CA TRP A 42 -6.53 -0.74 0.91
C TRP A 42 -6.93 0.11 2.11
N TRP A 43 -6.01 0.35 3.05
CA TRP A 43 -6.27 1.20 4.21
C TRP A 43 -6.52 2.66 3.77
N PRO A 44 -7.57 3.32 4.30
CA PRO A 44 -7.91 4.70 3.95
C PRO A 44 -6.97 5.70 4.63
N ALA A 45 -5.79 5.91 4.04
CA ALA A 45 -4.84 6.93 4.43
C ALA A 45 -4.50 7.81 3.21
N PRO A 46 -5.23 8.92 3.00
CA PRO A 46 -5.00 9.78 1.85
C PRO A 46 -3.61 10.42 1.85
N PHE A 47 -2.99 10.49 0.68
CA PHE A 47 -1.69 11.15 0.49
C PHE A 47 -1.59 11.80 -0.88
N THR A 48 -0.68 12.77 -1.02
CA THR A 48 -0.48 13.53 -2.26
C THR A 48 0.87 13.21 -2.88
N VAL A 49 0.87 12.91 -4.18
CA VAL A 49 2.08 12.76 -5.01
C VAL A 49 1.88 13.61 -6.27
N ASP A 50 2.84 14.47 -6.60
CA ASP A 50 2.79 15.34 -7.78
C ASP A 50 1.46 16.10 -7.92
N ARG A 51 0.98 16.67 -6.80
CA ARG A 51 -0.29 17.42 -6.67
C ARG A 51 -1.58 16.59 -6.84
N LEU A 52 -1.48 15.28 -7.05
CA LEU A 52 -2.63 14.38 -7.08
C LEU A 52 -2.79 13.70 -5.73
N THR A 53 -3.98 13.80 -5.15
CA THR A 53 -4.34 13.08 -3.92
C THR A 53 -4.91 11.71 -4.26
N TYR A 54 -4.41 10.68 -3.59
CA TYR A 54 -4.87 9.30 -3.70
C TYR A 54 -5.49 8.89 -2.37
N ALA A 55 -6.67 8.29 -2.40
CA ALA A 55 -7.38 7.88 -1.19
C ALA A 55 -6.69 6.72 -0.46
N THR A 56 -6.00 5.86 -1.20
CA THR A 56 -5.24 4.72 -0.67
C THR A 56 -3.99 4.45 -1.53
N ALA A 57 -3.07 3.62 -1.03
CA ALA A 57 -1.91 3.19 -1.79
C ALA A 57 -2.30 2.36 -3.03
N GLU A 58 -3.41 1.62 -2.98
CA GLU A 58 -3.97 0.90 -4.13
C GLU A 58 -4.31 1.85 -5.28
N HIS A 59 -4.96 2.98 -5.00
CA HIS A 59 -5.30 3.98 -6.03
C HIS A 59 -4.04 4.53 -6.71
N TRP A 60 -3.00 4.81 -5.94
CA TRP A 60 -1.72 5.28 -6.50
C TRP A 60 -1.07 4.21 -7.40
N MET A 61 -1.03 2.96 -6.92
CA MET A 61 -0.49 1.83 -7.69
C MET A 61 -1.25 1.61 -9.00
N MET A 62 -2.59 1.61 -8.95
CA MET A 62 -3.43 1.37 -10.13
C MET A 62 -3.37 2.53 -11.13
N ALA A 63 -3.30 3.78 -10.67
CA ALA A 63 -3.04 4.92 -11.55
C ALA A 63 -1.65 4.84 -12.18
N GLY A 64 -0.62 4.42 -11.43
CA GLY A 64 0.72 4.16 -11.96
C GLY A 64 0.71 3.07 -13.04
N LYS A 65 -0.01 1.96 -12.79
CA LYS A 65 -0.21 0.89 -13.78
C LYS A 65 -0.87 1.42 -15.05
N ALA A 66 -1.98 2.17 -14.94
CA ALA A 66 -2.67 2.74 -16.09
C ALA A 66 -1.76 3.67 -16.92
N ARG A 67 -0.94 4.50 -16.27
CA ARG A 67 0.05 5.35 -16.95
C ARG A 67 1.08 4.55 -17.74
N LEU A 68 1.54 3.40 -17.22
CA LEU A 68 2.48 2.52 -17.92
C LEU A 68 1.91 1.98 -19.25
N PHE A 69 0.58 1.88 -19.37
CA PHE A 69 -0.11 1.44 -20.58
C PHE A 69 -0.68 2.60 -21.40
N GLY A 70 -0.48 3.86 -20.99
CA GLY A 70 -1.05 5.04 -21.66
C GLY A 70 -2.57 5.15 -21.56
N ASP A 71 -3.20 4.53 -20.54
CA ASP A 71 -4.65 4.54 -20.34
C ASP A 71 -5.09 5.68 -19.41
N ASP A 72 -5.21 6.88 -19.97
CA ASP A 72 -5.62 8.08 -19.23
C ASP A 72 -7.08 8.01 -18.73
N GLU A 73 -7.93 7.19 -19.36
CA GLU A 73 -9.31 6.98 -18.89
C GLU A 73 -9.31 6.17 -17.59
N ALA A 74 -8.53 5.10 -17.54
CA ALA A 74 -8.34 4.34 -16.31
C ALA A 74 -7.72 5.19 -15.20
N VAL A 75 -6.74 6.07 -15.49
CA VAL A 75 -6.20 6.99 -14.47
C VAL A 75 -7.31 7.86 -13.88
N ARG A 76 -8.17 8.46 -14.71
CA ARG A 76 -9.28 9.29 -14.24
C ARG A 76 -10.29 8.49 -13.41
N ARG A 77 -10.64 7.27 -13.84
CA ARG A 77 -11.54 6.39 -13.09
C ARG A 77 -10.97 6.01 -11.73
N VAL A 78 -9.69 5.65 -11.67
CA VAL A 78 -9.01 5.31 -10.41
C VAL A 78 -8.98 6.53 -9.48
N LEU A 79 -8.67 7.73 -9.97
CA LEU A 79 -8.66 8.94 -9.12
C LEU A 79 -10.05 9.32 -8.59
N ALA A 80 -11.12 8.98 -9.32
CA ALA A 80 -12.50 9.26 -8.94
C ALA A 80 -13.15 8.16 -8.09
N ALA A 81 -12.52 6.98 -7.97
CA ALA A 81 -13.06 5.86 -7.22
C ALA A 81 -13.12 6.18 -5.72
N ALA A 82 -14.25 5.84 -5.08
CA ALA A 82 -14.44 6.04 -3.65
C ALA A 82 -13.84 4.91 -2.81
N SER A 83 -13.60 3.75 -3.42
CA SER A 83 -13.02 2.58 -2.78
C SER A 83 -12.10 1.81 -3.74
N PRO A 84 -11.09 1.10 -3.22
CA PRO A 84 -10.15 0.35 -4.06
C PRO A 84 -10.77 -0.82 -4.87
N LYS A 85 -12.03 -1.18 -4.60
CA LYS A 85 -12.73 -2.29 -5.27
C LYS A 85 -13.42 -1.86 -6.57
N GLN A 86 -13.53 -0.56 -6.82
CA GLN A 86 -14.23 0.02 -7.98
C GLN A 86 -13.26 0.21 -9.14
#